data_AF-A0A818WA48-F1
#
_entry.id   AF-A0A818WA48-F1
#
_cell.length_a   1.000
_cell.length_b   1.000
_cell.length_c   1.000
_cell.angle_alpha   90.00
_cell.angle_beta   90.00
_cell.angle_gamma   90.00
#
_symmetry.space_group_name_H-M   'P 1'
#
loop_
_entity.id
_entity.type
_entity.pdbx_description
1 polymer ?
#
loop_
_entity_poly.entity_id
_entity_poly.type
_entity_poly.pdbx_seq_one_letter_code
_entity_poly.pdbx_strand_id
1 'polypeptide(L)'
;MNDPETIVKAGWIALDTNTKKSEPNEPAEVTRAKYFIRDEFLRISTAGGNNRHSCYPHFTCAVDTENIRRVFNDCRDIIQRVHLRQYELL
;
A
#
# COMPACT_ATOMS: atom_id res chain seq x y z
N MET A 1 18.29 12.83 15.05
CA MET A 1 17.55 13.72 14.14
C MET A 1 17.10 12.88 12.97
N ASN A 2 15.88 12.35 13.04
CA ASN A 2 15.36 11.52 11.95
C ASN A 2 14.78 12.47 10.90
N ASP A 3 15.39 12.46 9.73
CA ASP A 3 14.99 13.25 8.58
C ASP A 3 13.53 12.94 8.17
N PRO A 4 12.70 13.94 7.83
CA PRO A 4 11.30 13.74 7.45
C PRO A 4 11.10 12.77 6.29
N GLU A 5 12.00 12.71 5.31
CA GLU A 5 11.89 11.73 4.22
C GLU A 5 12.08 10.30 4.72
N THR A 6 12.90 10.10 5.76
CA THR A 6 13.14 8.80 6.38
C THR A 6 11.91 8.32 7.15
N ILE A 7 11.21 9.22 7.85
CA ILE A 7 9.95 8.91 8.56
C ILE A 7 8.83 8.61 7.56
N VAL A 8 8.74 9.41 6.49
CA VAL A 8 7.77 9.20 5.41
C VAL A 8 8.06 7.86 4.74
N LYS A 9 9.29 7.59 4.28
CA LYS A 9 9.70 6.29 3.71
C LYS A 9 9.41 5.12 4.64
N ALA A 10 9.71 5.23 5.93
CA ALA A 10 9.42 4.18 6.91
C ALA A 10 7.90 3.93 7.06
N GLY A 11 7.08 4.97 7.00
CA GLY A 11 5.62 4.88 7.01
C GLY A 11 5.03 4.24 5.74
N TRP A 12 5.60 4.52 4.56
CA TRP A 12 5.20 3.87 3.29
C TRP A 12 5.66 2.41 3.24
N ILE A 13 6.88 2.11 3.69
CA ILE A 13 7.40 0.73 3.77
C ILE A 13 6.55 -0.11 4.74
N ALA A 14 6.09 0.47 5.85
CA ALA A 14 5.24 -0.20 6.84
C ALA A 14 3.78 -0.43 6.38
N LEU A 15 3.33 0.23 5.30
CA LEU A 15 2.02 0.01 4.69
C LEU A 15 2.08 -0.87 3.43
N ASP A 16 3.26 -1.00 2.82
CA ASP A 16 3.54 -1.98 1.75
C ASP A 16 3.71 -3.42 2.31
N THR A 17 3.64 -3.61 3.63
CA THR A 17 4.01 -4.88 4.30
C THR A 17 3.09 -6.06 4.03
N ASN A 18 1.96 -5.91 3.33
CA ASN A 18 1.07 -7.04 3.06
C ASN A 18 0.52 -7.11 1.63
N THR A 19 1.20 -6.51 0.65
CA THR A 19 1.07 -7.02 -0.72
C THR A 19 1.94 -8.27 -0.83
N LYS A 20 1.38 -9.37 -1.33
CA LYS A 20 2.10 -10.65 -1.49
C LYS A 20 3.56 -10.39 -1.92
N LYS A 21 4.52 -10.85 -1.10
CA LYS A 21 5.88 -11.13 -1.59
C LYS A 21 5.71 -11.82 -2.94
N SER A 22 6.36 -11.29 -3.98
CA SER A 22 6.41 -11.83 -5.35
C SER A 22 6.11 -13.32 -5.36
N GLU A 23 5.10 -13.74 -6.15
CA GLU A 23 4.75 -15.16 -6.24
C GLU A 23 6.04 -15.95 -6.50
N PRO A 24 6.30 -17.04 -5.75
CA PRO A 24 7.55 -17.77 -5.91
C PRO A 24 7.66 -18.23 -7.37
N ASN A 25 8.73 -17.79 -8.04
CA ASN A 25 9.02 -18.00 -9.46
C ASN A 25 8.28 -17.09 -10.46
N GLU A 26 7.76 -15.94 -10.01
CA GLU A 26 7.23 -14.93 -10.93
C GLU A 26 8.34 -14.39 -11.86
N PRO A 27 8.12 -14.32 -13.18
CA PRO A 27 9.09 -13.77 -14.10
C PRO A 27 9.45 -12.33 -13.73
N ALA A 28 10.73 -11.99 -13.87
CA ALA A 28 11.22 -10.65 -13.53
C ALA A 28 10.52 -9.54 -14.35
N GLU A 29 10.10 -9.83 -15.58
CA GLU A 29 9.34 -8.91 -16.43
C GLU A 29 7.94 -8.64 -15.89
N VAL A 30 7.24 -9.67 -15.42
CA VAL A 30 5.91 -9.54 -14.79
C VAL A 30 6.02 -8.71 -13.52
N THR A 31 7.06 -8.96 -12.72
CA THR A 31 7.36 -8.18 -11.53
C THR A 31 7.63 -6.71 -11.87
N ARG A 32 8.48 -6.43 -12.86
CA ARG A 32 8.74 -5.05 -13.30
C ARG A 32 7.47 -4.35 -13.79
N ALA A 33 6.67 -5.02 -14.61
CA ALA A 33 5.46 -4.45 -15.19
C ALA A 33 4.42 -4.09 -14.10
N LYS A 34 4.15 -4.99 -13.15
CA LYS A 34 3.16 -4.72 -12.10
C LYS A 34 3.58 -3.56 -11.18
N TYR A 35 4.87 -3.49 -10.83
CA TYR A 35 5.39 -2.42 -9.98
C TYR A 35 5.48 -1.08 -10.71
N PHE A 36 5.80 -1.08 -12.01
CA PHE A 36 5.72 0.13 -12.82
C PHE A 36 4.31 0.74 -12.78
N ILE A 37 3.27 -0.07 -13.00
CA ILE A 37 1.87 0.41 -12.95
C ILE A 37 1.54 0.95 -11.55
N ARG A 38 1.90 0.22 -10.48
CA ARG A 38 1.68 0.66 -9.09
C ARG A 38 2.32 2.03 -8.83
N ASP A 39 3.59 2.19 -9.22
CA ASP A 39 4.37 3.38 -8.92
C ASP A 39 3.82 4.62 -9.65
N GLU A 40 3.26 4.43 -10.85
CA GLU A 40 2.57 5.50 -11.58
C GLU A 40 1.31 5.99 -10.85
N PHE A 41 0.52 5.09 -10.26
CA PHE A 41 -0.62 5.47 -9.40
C PHE A 41 -0.16 6.16 -8.12
N LEU A 42 0.90 5.65 -7.47
CA LEU A 42 1.45 6.25 -6.26
C LEU A 42 1.97 7.67 -6.52
N ARG A 43 2.66 7.89 -7.65
CA ARG A 43 3.14 9.20 -8.10
C ARG A 43 2.00 10.22 -8.22
N ILE A 44 0.86 9.82 -8.77
CA ILE A 44 -0.33 10.69 -8.86
C ILE A 44 -0.90 10.93 -7.46
N SER A 45 -0.98 9.89 -6.62
CA SER A 45 -1.59 9.99 -5.28
C SER A 45 -0.82 10.94 -4.34
N THR A 46 0.48 11.09 -4.53
CA THR A 46 1.34 11.95 -3.69
C THR A 46 1.51 13.37 -4.25
N ALA A 47 1.29 13.58 -5.55
CA ALA A 47 1.41 14.90 -6.18
C ALA A 47 0.40 15.94 -5.64
N GLY A 48 -0.72 15.49 -5.07
CA GLY A 48 -1.82 16.35 -4.62
C GLY A 48 -1.57 17.13 -3.32
N GLY A 49 -0.45 16.92 -2.62
CA GLY A 49 0.06 17.74 -1.50
C GLY A 49 -0.76 17.82 -0.21
N ASN A 50 -2.08 17.60 -0.27
CA ASN A 50 -3.00 17.92 0.82
C ASN A 50 -3.14 16.81 1.87
N ASN A 51 -2.42 15.69 1.72
CA ASN A 51 -2.34 14.54 2.65
C ASN A 51 -3.69 14.05 3.23
N ARG A 52 -4.82 14.42 2.60
CA ARG A 52 -6.18 14.12 3.05
C ARG A 52 -6.58 12.68 2.79
N HIS A 53 -5.94 12.04 1.81
CA HIS A 53 -6.24 10.68 1.39
C HIS A 53 -4.92 9.94 1.13
N SER A 54 -4.76 8.78 1.75
CA SER A 54 -3.64 7.87 1.51
C SER A 54 -4.05 6.79 0.51
N CYS A 55 -3.13 6.40 -0.38
CA CYS A 55 -3.33 5.33 -1.34
C CYS A 55 -2.73 4.02 -0.81
N TYR A 56 -3.52 2.93 -0.85
CA TYR A 56 -3.13 1.60 -0.38
C TYR A 56 -3.29 0.60 -1.53
N PRO A 57 -2.25 0.38 -2.35
CA PRO A 57 -2.35 -0.48 -3.52
C PRO A 57 -2.35 -1.97 -3.14
N HIS A 58 -3.19 -2.77 -3.80
CA HIS A 58 -3.20 -4.22 -3.69
C HIS A 58 -3.12 -4.87 -5.08
N PHE A 59 -2.24 -5.88 -5.23
CA PHE A 59 -2.23 -6.72 -6.43
C PHE A 59 -3.22 -7.87 -6.26
N THR A 60 -4.17 -7.97 -7.18
CA THR A 60 -5.22 -9.00 -7.18
C THR A 60 -5.48 -9.52 -8.59
N CYS A 61 -6.16 -10.67 -8.66
CA CYS A 61 -6.71 -11.23 -9.88
C CYS A 61 -8.22 -11.37 -9.67
N ALA A 62 -9.02 -11.10 -10.71
CA ALA A 62 -10.48 -11.11 -10.63
C ALA A 62 -11.08 -12.44 -10.11
N VAL A 63 -10.34 -13.55 -10.26
CA VAL A 63 -10.78 -14.88 -9.83
C VAL A 63 -10.10 -15.38 -8.53
N ASP A 64 -9.13 -14.65 -7.98
CA ASP A 64 -8.41 -15.04 -6.76
C ASP A 64 -9.21 -14.65 -5.50
N THR A 65 -10.18 -15.50 -5.15
CA THR A 65 -11.08 -15.28 -4.00
C THR A 65 -10.36 -15.19 -2.66
N GLU A 66 -9.21 -15.87 -2.50
CA GLU A 66 -8.41 -15.83 -1.28
C GLU A 66 -7.60 -14.53 -1.17
N ASN A 67 -7.08 -14.01 -2.30
CA ASN A 67 -6.50 -12.67 -2.34
C ASN A 67 -7.54 -11.60 -2.02
N ILE A 68 -8.75 -11.69 -2.58
CA ILE A 68 -9.84 -10.75 -2.27
C ILE A 68 -10.18 -10.76 -0.77
N ARG A 69 -10.28 -11.95 -0.15
CA ARG A 69 -10.51 -12.06 1.30
C ARG A 69 -9.44 -11.33 2.12
N ARG A 70 -8.18 -11.38 1.69
CA ARG A 70 -7.07 -10.67 2.35
C ARG A 70 -7.14 -9.16 2.16
N VAL A 71 -7.44 -8.70 0.95
CA VAL A 71 -7.66 -7.28 0.66
C VAL A 71 -8.76 -6.71 1.57
N PHE A 72 -9.85 -7.44 1.77
CA PHE A 72 -10.91 -7.01 2.69
C PHE A 72 -10.45 -6.91 4.16
N ASN A 73 -9.64 -7.86 4.62
CA ASN A 73 -9.07 -7.82 5.98
C ASN A 73 -8.10 -6.63 6.13
N ASP A 74 -7.23 -6.41 5.16
CA ASP A 74 -6.31 -5.26 5.18
C ASP A 74 -7.09 -3.93 5.18
N CYS A 75 -8.15 -3.83 4.35
CA CYS A 75 -9.02 -2.66 4.33
C CYS A 75 -9.68 -2.39 5.69
N ARG A 76 -10.12 -3.44 6.41
CA ARG A 76 -10.68 -3.31 7.76
C ARG A 76 -9.65 -2.68 8.71
N ASP A 77 -8.44 -3.23 8.73
CA ASP A 77 -7.38 -2.78 9.64
C ASP A 77 -6.92 -1.34 9.32
N ILE A 78 -6.84 -1.00 8.03
CA ILE A 78 -6.52 0.36 7.56
C ILE A 78 -7.59 1.36 8.04
N ILE A 79 -8.87 1.06 7.80
CA ILE A 79 -9.96 1.96 8.19
C ILE A 79 -9.97 2.17 9.71
N GLN A 80 -9.74 1.12 10.49
CA GLN A 80 -9.65 1.21 11.94
C GLN A 80 -8.46 2.08 12.38
N ARG A 81 -7.27 1.89 11.81
CA ARG A 81 -6.09 2.72 12.11
C ARG A 81 -6.29 4.19 11.73
N VAL A 82 -6.93 4.46 10.58
CA VAL A 82 -7.26 5.83 10.16
C VAL A 82 -8.21 6.49 11.15
N HIS A 83 -9.26 5.79 11.58
CA HIS A 83 -10.18 6.31 12.59
C HIS A 83 -9.47 6.59 13.92
N LEU A 84 -8.65 5.66 14.41
CA LEU A 84 -7.92 5.85 15.67
C LEU A 84 -6.96 7.04 15.62
N ARG A 85 -6.25 7.24 14.49
CA ARG A 85 -5.36 8.38 14.28
C ARG A 85 -6.12 9.71 14.26
N GLN A 86 -7.36 9.74 13.72
CA GLN A 86 -8.20 10.94 13.76
C GLN A 86 -8.60 11.35 15.19
N TYR A 87 -8.61 10.41 16.13
CA TYR A 87 -8.87 10.67 17.55
C TYR A 87 -7.59 10.78 18.40
N GLU A 88 -6.41 10.87 17.77
CA GLU A 88 -5.09 10.94 18.45
C GLU A 88 -4.79 9.76 19.40
N LEU A 89 -5.38 8.59 19.14
CA LEU A 89 -5.20 7.38 19.96
C LEU A 89 -4.03 6.49 19.49
N LEU A 90 -3.26 6.94 18.48
CA LEU A 90 -2.14 6.24 17.85
C LEU A 90 -1.04 7.18 17.36
#